data_AF-A0A820T736-F1
#
_entry.id   AF-A0A820T736-F1
#
_cell.length_a   1.000
_cell.length_b   1.000
_cell.length_c   1.000
_cell.angle_alpha   90.00
_cell.angle_beta   90.00
_cell.angle_gamma   90.00
#
_symmetry.space_group_name_H-M   'P 1'
#
loop_
_entity.id
_entity.type
_entity.pdbx_description
1 polymer ?
#
loop_
_entity_poly.entity_id
_entity_poly.type
_entity_poly.pdbx_seq_one_letter_code
_entity_poly.pdbx_strand_id
1 'polypeptide(L)'
;RLKNLLPSSLKSLSINPTSDLIREDENNDTEFYSTPRFVHHIDDRARHVLSQFYTYAIKQTPETITLDLCSSWTSHLSENFIGKVFGLGMNELELKENPSLNQGYIVQDLNQDPSLSKFSSNTFDSVICSVSVDYLIHPLKI
;
A
#
# COMPACT_ATOMS: atom_id res chain seq x y z
N ARG A 1 28.29 4.38 3.13
CA ARG A 1 28.67 4.48 4.56
C ARG A 1 27.40 4.39 5.44
N LEU A 2 26.65 3.29 5.33
CA LEU A 2 25.35 3.04 6.00
C LEU A 2 25.18 1.54 6.36
N LYS A 3 26.24 0.87 6.81
CA LYS A 3 26.18 -0.59 7.10
C LYS A 3 25.88 -0.94 8.57
N ASN A 4 25.74 0.04 9.47
CA ASN A 4 25.78 -0.21 10.93
C ASN A 4 24.62 0.39 11.73
N LEU A 5 23.39 0.37 11.21
CA LEU A 5 22.20 0.86 11.95
C LEU A 5 21.29 -0.25 12.49
N LEU A 6 21.67 -1.53 12.36
CA LEU A 6 20.89 -2.62 12.95
C LEU A 6 21.29 -2.84 14.43
N PRO A 7 20.32 -2.85 15.38
CA PRO A 7 20.54 -3.20 16.77
C PRO A 7 21.28 -4.53 16.92
N SER A 8 22.11 -4.67 17.95
CA SER A 8 22.92 -5.87 18.22
C SER A 8 22.10 -7.16 18.31
N SER A 9 20.84 -7.06 18.73
CA SER A 9 19.88 -8.18 18.83
C SER A 9 19.45 -8.74 17.47
N LEU A 10 19.55 -7.97 16.39
CA LEU A 10 19.21 -8.41 15.03
C LEU A 10 20.41 -9.04 14.30
N LYS A 11 21.63 -8.93 14.83
CA LYS A 11 22.84 -9.48 14.21
C LYS A 11 22.94 -11.01 14.29
N SER A 12 22.09 -11.65 15.09
CA SER A 12 22.05 -13.11 15.29
C SER A 12 20.81 -13.78 14.72
N LEU A 13 19.89 -13.05 14.07
CA LEU A 13 18.81 -13.71 13.32
C LEU A 13 19.39 -14.22 11.99
N SER A 14 19.66 -15.53 11.94
CA SER A 14 19.70 -16.24 10.67
C SER A 14 18.27 -16.28 10.14
N ILE A 15 17.92 -15.33 9.27
CA ILE A 15 16.67 -15.41 8.50
C ILE A 15 16.78 -16.67 7.65
N ASN A 16 15.87 -17.61 7.84
CA ASN A 16 15.67 -18.71 6.91
C ASN A 16 14.53 -18.29 5.98
N PRO A 17 14.84 -17.75 4.78
CA PRO A 17 13.83 -17.14 3.91
C PRO A 17 12.74 -18.15 3.49
N THR A 18 13.06 -19.45 3.55
CA THR A 18 12.15 -20.51 3.16
C THR A 18 11.14 -20.87 4.24
N SER A 19 11.38 -20.58 5.52
CA SER A 19 10.41 -20.80 6.60
C SER A 19 9.81 -19.50 7.13
N ASP A 20 10.62 -18.45 7.22
CA ASP A 20 10.25 -17.21 7.92
C ASP A 20 9.38 -16.28 7.05
N LEU A 21 9.22 -16.60 5.77
CA LEU A 21 8.40 -15.86 4.80
C LEU A 21 7.17 -16.66 4.34
N ILE A 22 6.94 -17.86 4.89
CA ILE A 22 5.71 -18.63 4.65
C ILE A 22 4.61 -18.03 5.53
N ARG A 23 3.38 -17.94 5.01
CA ARG A 23 2.25 -17.44 5.78
C ARG A 23 1.86 -18.46 6.85
N GLU A 24 1.44 -17.96 8.01
CA GLU A 24 0.82 -18.82 9.02
C GLU A 24 -0.53 -19.36 8.54
N ASP A 25 -1.19 -18.63 7.63
CA ASP A 25 -2.45 -19.01 6.97
C ASP A 25 -2.36 -18.79 5.45
N GLU A 26 -2.55 -19.88 4.69
CA GLU A 26 -2.55 -19.94 3.22
C GLU A 26 -3.96 -19.85 2.61
N ASN A 27 -4.99 -19.61 3.42
CA ASN A 27 -6.36 -19.41 2.93
C ASN A 27 -6.46 -18.17 2.02
N ASN A 28 -7.50 -18.17 1.18
CA ASN A 28 -7.73 -17.07 0.25
C ASN A 28 -8.10 -15.78 0.99
N ASP A 29 -7.28 -14.75 0.81
CA ASP A 29 -7.48 -13.41 1.38
C ASP A 29 -8.82 -12.78 1.02
N THR A 30 -9.42 -13.15 -0.12
CA THR A 30 -10.74 -12.65 -0.52
C THR A 30 -11.78 -12.78 0.58
N GLU A 31 -11.78 -13.89 1.33
CA GLU A 31 -12.72 -14.08 2.44
C GLU A 31 -12.38 -13.17 3.62
N PHE A 32 -11.10 -13.05 3.97
CA PHE A 32 -10.63 -12.21 5.08
C PHE A 32 -10.91 -10.70 4.84
N TYR A 33 -10.73 -10.21 3.61
CA TYR A 33 -10.97 -8.81 3.24
C TYR A 33 -12.40 -8.54 2.76
N SER A 34 -13.29 -9.54 2.79
CA SER A 34 -14.70 -9.36 2.39
C SER A 34 -15.47 -8.41 3.31
N THR A 35 -15.11 -8.39 4.59
CA THR A 35 -15.71 -7.50 5.59
C THR A 35 -14.92 -6.20 5.66
N PRO A 36 -15.55 -5.03 5.42
CA PRO A 36 -14.86 -3.74 5.48
C PRO A 36 -14.38 -3.44 6.89
N ARG A 37 -13.19 -2.84 6.99
CA ARG A 37 -12.54 -2.45 8.23
C ARG A 37 -12.19 -0.98 8.18
N PHE A 38 -13.11 -0.15 8.69
CA PHE A 38 -12.90 1.28 8.87
C PHE A 38 -12.07 1.57 10.13
N VAL A 39 -10.86 1.02 10.18
CA VAL A 39 -9.91 1.20 11.28
C VAL A 39 -8.57 1.63 10.74
N HIS A 40 -7.77 2.27 11.59
CA HIS A 40 -6.38 2.54 11.26
C HIS A 40 -5.50 1.41 11.77
N HIS A 41 -4.68 0.86 10.88
CA HIS A 41 -3.75 -0.24 11.19
C HIS A 41 -2.44 0.24 11.82
N ILE A 42 -2.21 1.55 11.86
CA ILE A 42 -1.04 2.20 12.46
C ILE A 42 -1.49 3.37 13.34
N ASP A 43 -0.68 3.69 14.35
CA ASP A 43 -0.97 4.79 15.28
C ASP A 43 -0.90 6.17 14.62
N ASP A 44 -1.46 7.18 15.29
CA ASP A 44 -1.54 8.55 14.76
C ASP A 44 -0.18 9.18 14.48
N ARG A 45 0.86 8.81 15.24
CA ARG A 45 2.20 9.33 15.02
C ARG A 45 2.79 8.77 13.73
N ALA A 46 2.67 7.46 13.50
CA ALA A 46 3.09 6.81 12.28
C ALA A 46 2.37 7.39 11.06
N ARG A 47 1.05 7.60 11.17
CA ARG A 47 0.25 8.24 10.12
C ARG A 47 0.71 9.65 9.81
N HIS A 48 0.98 10.45 10.84
CA HIS A 48 1.45 11.82 10.67
C HIS A 48 2.81 11.87 9.95
N VAL A 49 3.75 11.02 10.37
CA VAL A 49 5.07 10.91 9.72
C VAL A 49 4.95 10.43 8.27
N LEU A 50 4.08 9.46 8.01
CA LEU A 50 3.83 8.94 6.67
C LEU A 50 3.24 10.02 5.74
N SER A 51 2.28 10.78 6.25
CA SER A 51 1.69 11.91 5.52
C SER A 51 2.74 12.97 5.16
N GLN A 52 3.59 13.37 6.11
CA GLN A 52 4.69 14.29 5.83
C GLN A 52 5.68 13.74 4.81
N PHE A 53 6.00 12.45 4.91
CA PHE A 53 6.87 11.78 3.95
C PHE A 53 6.29 11.84 2.54
N TYR A 54 5.00 11.56 2.37
CA TYR A 54 4.35 11.66 1.05
C TYR A 54 4.29 13.09 0.52
N THR A 55 4.03 14.09 1.36
CA THR A 55 4.11 15.50 0.94
C THR A 55 5.49 15.86 0.40
N TYR A 56 6.55 15.30 0.98
CA TYR A 56 7.93 15.51 0.52
C TYR A 56 8.30 14.69 -0.72
N ALA A 57 7.93 13.41 -0.74
CA ALA A 57 8.36 12.45 -1.75
C ALA A 57 7.58 12.56 -3.08
N ILE A 58 6.31 12.97 -3.01
CA ILE A 58 5.43 13.09 -4.16
C ILE A 58 5.37 14.54 -4.60
N LYS A 59 5.50 14.77 -5.91
CA LYS A 59 5.35 16.11 -6.50
C LYS A 59 3.95 16.65 -6.22
N GLN A 60 3.87 17.84 -5.63
CA GLN A 60 2.60 18.47 -5.28
C GLN A 60 2.13 19.37 -6.42
N THR A 61 1.56 18.79 -7.48
CA THR A 61 0.88 19.55 -8.54
C THR A 61 -0.42 18.88 -8.99
N PRO A 62 -1.41 19.63 -9.53
CA PRO A 62 -2.67 19.06 -10.03
C PRO A 62 -2.53 18.03 -11.16
N GLU A 63 -1.39 18.04 -11.85
CA GLU A 63 -1.08 17.09 -12.93
C GLU A 63 -0.49 15.79 -12.42
N THR A 64 0.04 15.76 -11.19
CA THR A 64 0.72 14.58 -10.63
C THR A 64 -0.30 13.46 -10.44
N ILE A 65 -0.04 12.29 -11.02
CA ILE A 65 -0.91 11.11 -10.96
C ILE A 65 -0.28 10.06 -10.07
N THR A 66 -0.99 9.68 -9.00
CA THR A 66 -0.56 8.70 -8.00
C THR A 66 -1.45 7.47 -8.05
N LEU A 67 -0.84 6.29 -8.05
CA LEU A 67 -1.54 5.03 -7.78
C LEU A 67 -1.35 4.65 -6.31
N ASP A 68 -2.44 4.51 -5.57
CA ASP A 68 -2.46 3.88 -4.24
C ASP A 68 -2.73 2.38 -4.40
N LEU A 69 -1.68 1.59 -4.24
CA LEU A 69 -1.66 0.14 -4.42
C LEU A 69 -1.98 -0.55 -3.09
N CYS A 70 -2.88 -1.52 -3.13
CA CYS A 70 -3.47 -2.14 -1.94
C CYS A 70 -4.18 -1.09 -1.05
N SER A 71 -4.88 -0.16 -1.69
CA SER A 71 -5.64 0.92 -1.06
C SER A 71 -6.80 0.38 -0.23
N SER A 72 -7.17 1.16 0.79
CA SER A 72 -8.34 0.96 1.65
C SER A 72 -9.13 2.28 1.71
N TRP A 73 -9.80 2.55 2.83
CA TRP A 73 -10.58 3.76 3.12
C TRP A 73 -9.74 5.00 3.44
N THR A 74 -8.41 4.86 3.49
CA THR A 74 -7.47 5.97 3.64
C THR A 74 -6.16 5.68 2.90
N SER A 75 -5.58 6.71 2.28
CA SER A 75 -4.29 6.64 1.56
C SER A 75 -3.12 7.27 2.33
N HIS A 76 -3.38 7.77 3.55
CA HIS A 76 -2.41 8.50 4.39
C HIS A 76 -1.78 9.75 3.73
N LEU A 77 -2.34 10.23 2.62
CA LEU A 77 -1.97 11.50 2.00
C LEU A 77 -2.38 12.67 2.91
N SER A 78 -1.68 13.79 2.78
CA SER A 78 -2.05 15.02 3.50
C SER A 78 -3.40 15.54 3.02
N GLU A 79 -4.19 16.16 3.91
CA GLU A 79 -5.48 16.79 3.55
C GLU A 79 -5.34 17.86 2.45
N ASN A 80 -4.16 18.46 2.30
CA ASN A 80 -3.85 19.46 1.29
C ASN A 80 -3.21 18.86 0.02
N PHE A 81 -3.29 17.55 -0.19
CA PHE A 81 -2.75 16.92 -1.39
C PHE A 81 -3.54 17.37 -2.62
N ILE A 82 -2.86 17.91 -3.63
CA ILE A 82 -3.52 18.51 -4.80
C ILE A 82 -3.45 17.65 -6.07
N GLY A 83 -2.79 16.50 -6.02
CA GLY A 83 -2.65 15.61 -7.17
C GLY A 83 -3.88 14.75 -7.45
N LYS A 84 -3.78 13.96 -8.51
CA LYS A 84 -4.76 12.95 -8.91
C LYS A 84 -4.41 11.62 -8.25
N VAL A 85 -5.39 10.93 -7.67
CA VAL A 85 -5.16 9.63 -7.01
C VAL A 85 -6.15 8.61 -7.54
N PHE A 86 -5.60 7.48 -7.99
CA PHE A 86 -6.34 6.26 -8.32
C PHE A 86 -6.03 5.20 -7.28
N GLY A 87 -7.03 4.40 -6.90
CA GLY A 87 -6.84 3.31 -5.95
C GLY A 87 -6.94 1.94 -6.62
N LEU A 88 -6.19 0.97 -6.11
CA LEU A 88 -6.41 -0.45 -6.37
C LEU A 88 -6.42 -1.19 -5.04
N GLY A 89 -7.50 -1.90 -4.73
CA GLY A 89 -7.64 -2.63 -3.47
C GLY A 89 -8.68 -3.74 -3.54
N MET A 90 -8.88 -4.45 -2.43
CA MET A 90 -9.75 -5.64 -2.41
C MET A 90 -11.17 -5.36 -1.95
N ASN A 91 -11.37 -4.35 -1.09
CA ASN A 91 -12.67 -4.08 -0.48
C ASN A 91 -13.32 -2.84 -1.12
N GLU A 92 -14.41 -3.05 -1.87
CA GLU A 92 -15.11 -1.96 -2.56
C GLU A 92 -15.66 -0.89 -1.60
N LEU A 93 -16.17 -1.30 -0.44
CA LEU A 93 -16.74 -0.36 0.53
C LEU A 93 -15.67 0.52 1.15
N GLU A 94 -14.49 -0.04 1.45
CA GLU A 94 -13.35 0.75 1.90
C GLU A 94 -12.89 1.74 0.83
N LEU A 95 -12.68 1.28 -0.41
CA LEU A 95 -12.23 2.14 -1.51
C LEU A 95 -13.21 3.29 -1.77
N LYS A 96 -14.51 3.02 -1.69
CA LYS A 96 -15.55 4.02 -1.89
C LYS A 96 -15.54 5.13 -0.83
N GLU A 97 -15.19 4.79 0.41
CA GLU A 97 -15.11 5.75 1.52
C GLU A 97 -13.78 6.51 1.57
N ASN A 98 -12.82 6.23 0.67
CA ASN A 98 -11.53 6.91 0.67
C ASN A 98 -11.61 8.28 -0.03
N PRO A 99 -11.52 9.40 0.72
CA PRO A 99 -11.65 10.74 0.14
C PRO A 99 -10.46 11.13 -0.75
N SER A 100 -9.35 10.40 -0.68
CA SER A 100 -8.16 10.69 -1.49
C SER A 100 -8.35 10.27 -2.95
N LEU A 101 -9.16 9.24 -3.23
CA LEU A 101 -9.28 8.57 -4.53
C LEU A 101 -10.13 9.36 -5.53
N ASN A 102 -9.68 10.57 -5.86
CA ASN A 102 -10.43 11.52 -6.68
C ASN A 102 -10.50 11.17 -8.18
N GLN A 103 -9.83 10.12 -8.63
CA GLN A 103 -9.96 9.61 -10.00
C GLN A 103 -10.66 8.24 -10.11
N GLY A 104 -11.09 7.67 -8.99
CA GLY A 104 -11.73 6.35 -8.93
C GLY A 104 -10.80 5.22 -8.50
N TYR A 105 -11.31 3.98 -8.59
CA TYR A 105 -10.63 2.81 -8.07
C TYR A 105 -10.91 1.53 -8.88
N ILE A 106 -10.07 0.51 -8.69
CA ILE A 106 -10.25 -0.85 -9.20
C ILE A 106 -10.30 -1.82 -8.03
N VAL A 107 -11.31 -2.69 -8.00
CA VAL A 107 -11.36 -3.82 -7.07
C VAL A 107 -10.59 -4.99 -7.69
N GLN A 108 -9.48 -5.39 -7.06
CA GLN A 108 -8.62 -6.47 -7.52
C GLN A 108 -7.82 -7.07 -6.36
N ASP A 109 -7.80 -8.40 -6.31
CA ASP A 109 -6.92 -9.19 -5.46
C ASP A 109 -5.61 -9.46 -6.21
N LEU A 110 -4.52 -8.81 -5.78
CA LEU A 110 -3.21 -8.92 -6.42
C LEU A 110 -2.53 -10.28 -6.17
N ASN A 111 -2.99 -11.03 -5.17
CA ASN A 111 -2.52 -12.39 -4.93
C ASN A 111 -3.12 -13.38 -5.94
N GLN A 112 -4.31 -13.08 -6.48
CA GLN A 112 -4.97 -13.87 -7.53
C GLN A 112 -4.61 -13.41 -8.94
N ASP A 113 -4.67 -12.10 -9.18
CA ASP A 113 -4.31 -11.46 -10.45
C ASP A 113 -3.30 -10.33 -10.18
N PRO A 114 -1.99 -10.58 -10.32
CA PRO A 114 -0.97 -9.56 -10.09
C PRO A 114 -0.87 -8.55 -11.24
N SER A 115 -1.62 -8.72 -12.34
CA SER A 115 -1.47 -7.88 -13.52
C SER A 115 -1.99 -6.46 -13.30
N LEU A 116 -1.14 -5.47 -13.62
CA LEU A 116 -1.52 -4.06 -13.69
C LEU A 116 -1.87 -3.61 -15.12
N SER A 117 -2.12 -4.55 -16.04
CA SER A 117 -2.39 -4.28 -17.47
C SER A 117 -3.65 -3.43 -17.74
N LYS A 118 -4.50 -3.23 -16.72
CA LYS A 118 -5.66 -2.32 -16.77
C LYS A 118 -5.23 -0.86 -16.85
N PHE A 119 -4.00 -0.56 -16.44
CA PHE A 119 -3.39 0.75 -16.56
C PHE A 119 -2.48 0.82 -17.79
N SER A 120 -2.52 1.95 -18.49
CA SER A 120 -1.58 2.22 -19.57
C SER A 120 -0.16 2.41 -19.01
N SER A 121 0.86 2.00 -19.77
CA SER A 121 2.25 2.23 -19.36
C SER A 121 2.55 3.73 -19.21
N ASN A 122 3.40 4.08 -18.24
CA ASN A 122 3.80 5.47 -17.93
C ASN A 122 2.62 6.40 -17.56
N THR A 123 1.56 5.84 -16.94
CA THR A 123 0.41 6.64 -16.48
C THR A 123 0.69 7.38 -15.17
N PHE A 124 1.43 6.77 -14.25
CA PHE A 124 1.59 7.28 -12.89
C PHE A 124 2.96 7.91 -12.70
N ASP A 125 2.99 9.08 -12.08
CA ASP A 125 4.21 9.76 -11.62
C ASP A 125 4.74 9.14 -10.31
N SER A 126 3.85 8.55 -9.52
CA SER A 126 4.21 7.86 -8.27
C SER A 126 3.27 6.69 -7.97
N VAL A 127 3.80 5.71 -7.23
CA VAL A 127 3.05 4.58 -6.69
C VAL A 127 3.32 4.53 -5.19
N ILE A 128 2.26 4.46 -4.39
CA ILE A 128 2.33 4.28 -2.95
C ILE A 128 1.72 2.93 -2.57
N CYS A 129 2.23 2.32 -1.50
CA CYS A 129 1.69 1.11 -0.90
C CYS A 129 1.95 1.20 0.60
N SER A 130 0.91 1.53 1.37
CA SER A 130 1.00 1.80 2.80
C SER A 130 0.44 0.63 3.60
N VAL A 131 1.25 0.05 4.50
CA VAL A 131 0.76 -0.94 5.49
C VAL A 131 0.07 -2.16 4.86
N SER A 132 0.47 -2.51 3.63
CA SER A 132 -0.17 -3.57 2.84
C SER A 132 0.80 -4.47 2.08
N VAL A 133 2.11 -4.20 2.12
CA VAL A 133 3.12 -5.01 1.40
C VAL A 133 3.24 -6.42 1.99
N ASP A 134 2.98 -6.54 3.29
CA ASP A 134 2.94 -7.77 4.07
C ASP A 134 1.75 -8.68 3.71
N TYR A 135 0.73 -8.15 3.05
CA TYR A 135 -0.37 -8.95 2.49
C TYR A 135 0.01 -9.67 1.18
N LEU A 136 0.98 -9.15 0.42
CA LEU A 136 1.34 -9.70 -0.88
C LEU A 136 2.14 -11.01 -0.71
N ILE A 137 1.63 -12.11 -1.27
CA ILE A 137 2.31 -13.42 -1.27
C ILE A 137 3.54 -13.37 -2.19
N HIS A 138 3.44 -12.64 -3.29
CA HIS A 138 4.49 -12.54 -4.31
C HIS A 138 4.72 -11.09 -4.75
N PRO A 139 5.25 -10.22 -3.87
CA PRO A 139 5.38 -8.79 -4.17
C PRO A 139 6.27 -8.50 -5.37
N LEU A 140 7.21 -9.39 -5.73
CA LEU A 140 8.07 -9.24 -6.91
C LEU A 140 7.37 -9.52 -8.25
N LYS A 141 6.13 -10.05 -8.23
CA LYS A 141 5.33 -10.30 -9.45
C LYS A 141 4.49 -9.08 -9.86
N ILE A 142 4.42 -8.07 -9.01
CA ILE A 142 3.63 -6.84 -9.16
C ILE A 142 4.59 -5.70 -9.52
#